data_AF-A0AAX2KEZ0-F1
#
_entry.id   AF-A0AAX2KEZ0-F1
#
_cell.length_a   1.000
_cell.length_b   1.000
_cell.length_c   1.000
_cell.angle_alpha   90.00
_cell.angle_beta   90.00
_cell.angle_gamma   90.00
#
_symmetry.space_group_name_H-M   'P 1'
#
loop_
_entity.id
_entity.type
_entity.pdbx_description
1 polymer ?
#
loop_
_entity_poly.entity_id
_entity_poly.type
_entity_poly.pdbx_seq_one_letter_code
_entity_poly.pdbx_strand_id
1 'polypeptide(L)'
;MHVDRRNDSVNIENSAIIVNRSNHPALLEGLSFMHSKVDAHPYYDGLGKGVKKYFNFTPLHNYNHFCDFVEFKHPNMIMNTSQYTCSSW
;
A
#
# COMPACT_ATOMS: atom_id res chain seq x y z
N MET A 1 3.64 -5.14 2.08
CA MET A 1 3.80 -3.69 1.77
C MET A 1 4.08 -2.95 3.05
N HIS A 2 4.75 -1.80 3.03
CA HIS A 2 4.83 -1.00 4.27
C HIS A 2 3.43 -0.62 4.74
N VAL A 3 3.22 -0.64 6.05
CA VAL A 3 2.03 -0.08 6.70
C VAL A 3 2.55 0.91 7.72
N ASP A 4 2.17 2.17 7.57
CA ASP A 4 2.49 3.22 8.54
C ASP A 4 1.38 3.25 9.60
N ARG A 5 1.80 3.29 10.86
CA ARG A 5 0.92 3.32 12.03
C ARG A 5 1.29 4.53 12.86
N ARG A 6 0.55 5.62 12.65
CA ARG A 6 0.77 6.90 13.35
C ARG A 6 -0.50 7.30 14.06
N ASN A 7 -0.39 7.48 15.38
CA ASN A 7 -1.52 7.75 16.28
C ASN A 7 -2.62 6.69 16.08
N ASP A 8 -3.84 7.13 15.80
CA ASP A 8 -5.00 6.27 15.56
C ASP A 8 -5.18 5.89 14.08
N SER A 9 -4.23 6.25 13.21
CA SER A 9 -4.30 5.98 11.77
C SER A 9 -3.38 4.82 11.35
N VAL A 10 -3.93 3.94 10.51
CA VAL A 10 -3.21 2.82 9.90
C VAL A 10 -3.38 2.95 8.40
N ASN A 11 -2.28 3.03 7.64
CA ASN A 11 -2.33 3.20 6.19
C ASN A 11 -1.35 2.26 5.47
N ILE A 12 -1.79 1.71 4.34
CA ILE A 12 -0.90 1.02 3.40
C ILE A 12 -0.05 2.08 2.71
N GLU A 13 1.27 1.92 2.81
CA GLU A 13 2.24 2.84 2.25
C GLU A 13 3.05 2.21 1.10
N ASN A 14 3.55 3.06 0.21
CA ASN A 14 4.35 2.67 -0.95
C ASN A 14 5.86 2.68 -0.70
N SER A 15 6.32 3.01 0.51
CA SER A 15 7.74 3.11 0.84
C SER A 15 8.49 1.79 0.80
N ALA A 16 7.78 0.64 0.91
CA ALA A 16 8.33 -0.67 0.65
C ALA A 16 7.32 -1.58 -0.06
N ILE A 17 7.67 -1.99 -1.29
CA ILE A 17 6.88 -2.88 -2.14
C ILE A 17 7.72 -4.13 -2.43
N ILE A 18 7.34 -5.25 -1.84
CA ILE A 18 8.02 -6.53 -2.01
C ILE A 18 7.12 -7.42 -2.88
N VAL A 19 7.63 -7.86 -4.01
CA VAL A 19 6.96 -8.76 -4.95
C VAL A 19 7.86 -9.92 -5.29
N ASN A 20 7.29 -11.11 -5.50
CA ASN A 20 8.04 -12.31 -5.83
C ASN A 20 8.22 -12.55 -7.34
N ARG A 21 7.59 -11.71 -8.18
CA ARG A 21 7.63 -11.84 -9.64
C ARG A 21 7.36 -10.50 -10.32
N SER A 22 7.88 -10.34 -11.54
CA SER A 22 7.46 -9.29 -12.45
C SER A 22 5.96 -9.38 -12.75
N ASN A 23 5.34 -8.26 -13.10
CA ASN A 23 3.92 -8.19 -13.47
C ASN A 23 2.99 -8.83 -12.41
N HIS A 24 3.29 -8.57 -11.12
CA HIS A 24 2.45 -9.07 -10.03
C HIS A 24 1.00 -8.59 -10.22
N PRO A 25 -0.01 -9.47 -10.17
CA PRO A 25 -1.38 -9.11 -10.56
C PRO A 25 -1.98 -7.96 -9.75
N ALA A 26 -1.64 -7.84 -8.46
CA ALA A 26 -2.07 -6.69 -7.65
C ALA A 26 -1.63 -5.33 -8.22
N LEU A 27 -0.44 -5.26 -8.82
CA LEU A 27 0.07 -4.04 -9.45
C LEU A 27 -0.55 -3.85 -10.85
N LEU A 28 -0.88 -4.94 -11.56
CA LEU A 28 -1.60 -4.86 -12.84
C LEU A 28 -3.05 -4.38 -12.64
N GLU A 29 -3.72 -4.78 -11.56
CA GLU A 29 -5.02 -4.23 -11.17
C GLU A 29 -4.93 -2.73 -10.90
N GLY A 30 -3.88 -2.30 -10.21
CA GLY A 30 -3.56 -0.90 -10.01
C GLY A 30 -3.34 -0.15 -11.33
N LEU A 31 -2.52 -0.71 -12.23
CA LEU A 31 -2.29 -0.17 -13.57
C LEU A 31 -3.59 -0.06 -14.37
N SER A 32 -4.48 -1.04 -14.26
CA SER A 32 -5.80 -1.00 -14.89
C SER A 32 -6.63 0.19 -14.39
N PHE A 33 -6.61 0.48 -13.09
CA PHE A 33 -7.27 1.69 -12.56
C PHE A 33 -6.65 2.96 -13.15
N MET A 34 -5.32 3.04 -13.19
CA MET A 34 -4.59 4.19 -13.73
C MET A 34 -4.91 4.46 -15.20
N HIS A 35 -5.16 3.43 -16.01
CA HIS A 35 -5.57 3.59 -17.40
C HIS A 35 -7.05 4.00 -17.57
N SER A 36 -7.91 3.63 -16.62
CA SER A 36 -9.36 3.84 -16.74
C SER A 36 -9.89 5.12 -16.10
N LYS A 37 -9.23 5.63 -15.05
CA LYS A 37 -9.72 6.73 -14.23
C LYS A 37 -8.95 8.01 -14.58
N VAL A 38 -9.69 9.07 -14.97
CA VAL A 38 -9.12 10.33 -15.47
C VAL A 38 -8.21 11.03 -14.45
N ASP A 39 -8.59 11.00 -13.18
CA ASP A 39 -7.89 11.62 -12.04
C ASP A 39 -7.21 10.56 -11.16
N ALA A 40 -6.73 9.47 -11.76
CA ALA A 40 -6.09 8.40 -11.02
C ALA A 40 -4.79 8.90 -10.36
N HIS A 41 -4.67 8.71 -9.05
CA HIS A 41 -3.44 9.00 -8.34
C HIS A 41 -2.60 7.72 -8.20
N PRO A 42 -1.30 7.71 -8.59
CA PRO A 42 -0.48 6.50 -8.58
C PRO A 42 -0.45 5.77 -7.22
N TYR A 43 -0.34 6.52 -6.13
CA TYR A 43 -0.41 5.97 -4.77
C TYR A 43 -1.80 5.41 -4.42
N TYR A 44 -2.86 6.24 -4.46
CA TYR A 44 -4.18 5.80 -4.01
C TYR A 44 -4.83 4.76 -4.94
N ASP A 45 -4.75 4.95 -6.25
CA ASP A 45 -5.40 4.09 -7.25
C ASP A 45 -4.46 2.98 -7.73
N GLY A 46 -3.26 3.35 -8.18
CA GLY A 46 -2.26 2.43 -8.74
C GLY A 46 -1.70 1.43 -7.74
N LEU A 47 -1.75 1.73 -6.44
CA LEU A 47 -1.29 0.84 -5.39
C LEU A 47 -2.42 0.47 -4.44
N GLY A 48 -3.02 1.47 -3.79
CA GLY A 48 -4.04 1.26 -2.75
C GLY A 48 -5.24 0.48 -3.27
N LYS A 49 -5.88 0.94 -4.37
CA LYS A 49 -7.02 0.23 -4.96
C LYS A 49 -6.61 -1.07 -5.66
N GLY A 50 -5.47 -1.12 -6.34
CA GLY A 50 -4.96 -2.33 -6.97
C GLY A 50 -4.82 -3.51 -5.98
N VAL A 51 -4.18 -3.26 -4.84
CA VAL A 51 -3.97 -4.25 -3.78
C VAL A 51 -5.29 -4.64 -3.11
N LYS A 52 -6.15 -3.67 -2.82
CA LYS A 52 -7.49 -3.93 -2.28
C LYS A 52 -8.31 -4.81 -3.23
N LYS A 53 -8.34 -4.50 -4.52
CA LYS A 53 -9.07 -5.28 -5.53
C LYS A 53 -8.52 -6.70 -5.66
N TYR A 54 -7.19 -6.87 -5.72
CA TYR A 54 -6.56 -8.19 -5.85
C TYR A 54 -6.91 -9.13 -4.68
N PHE A 55 -7.01 -8.60 -3.47
CA PHE A 55 -7.41 -9.37 -2.28
C PHE A 55 -8.91 -9.32 -1.99
N ASN A 56 -9.74 -8.84 -2.93
CA ASN A 56 -11.19 -8.69 -2.77
C ASN A 56 -11.61 -7.88 -1.52
N PHE A 57 -10.80 -6.92 -1.10
CA PHE A 57 -11.15 -6.01 -0.03
C PHE A 57 -12.31 -5.10 -0.46
N THR A 58 -13.32 -5.01 0.39
CA THR A 58 -14.49 -4.13 0.22
C THR A 58 -14.70 -3.29 1.48
N PRO A 59 -15.50 -2.21 1.44
CA PRO A 59 -15.80 -1.40 2.62
C PRO A 59 -16.45 -2.16 3.80
N LEU A 60 -16.95 -3.39 3.56
CA LEU A 60 -17.50 -4.26 4.61
C LEU A 60 -16.40 -4.95 5.44
N HIS A 61 -15.16 -4.96 4.97
CA HIS A 61 -14.04 -5.58 5.67
C HIS A 61 -13.39 -4.59 6.64
N ASN A 62 -12.83 -5.12 7.73
CA ASN A 62 -12.05 -4.32 8.68
C ASN A 62 -10.71 -3.91 8.04
N TYR A 63 -10.49 -2.61 7.86
CA TYR A 63 -9.31 -2.08 7.20
C TYR A 63 -8.02 -2.29 8.01
N ASN A 64 -8.06 -2.19 9.33
CA ASN A 64 -6.89 -2.42 10.19
C ASN A 64 -6.42 -3.88 10.09
N HIS A 65 -7.37 -4.82 10.09
CA HIS A 65 -7.06 -6.24 9.89
C HIS A 65 -6.50 -6.52 8.49
N PHE A 66 -7.02 -5.85 7.46
CA PHE A 66 -6.45 -5.94 6.12
C PHE A 66 -5.01 -5.39 6.06
N CYS A 67 -4.74 -4.29 6.77
CA CYS A 67 -3.39 -3.75 6.90
C CYS A 67 -2.46 -4.75 7.59
N ASP A 68 -2.88 -5.37 8.70
CA ASP A 68 -2.10 -6.42 9.37
C ASP A 68 -1.74 -7.57 8.42
N PHE A 69 -2.69 -7.98 7.57
CA PHE A 69 -2.51 -9.06 6.61
C PHE A 69 -1.49 -8.74 5.51
N VAL A 70 -1.49 -7.52 4.96
CA VAL A 70 -0.59 -7.13 3.87
C VAL A 70 0.74 -6.53 4.33
N GLU A 71 0.92 -6.35 5.64
CA GLU A 71 2.07 -5.66 6.21
C GLU A 71 3.38 -6.42 5.96
N PHE A 72 4.37 -5.70 5.42
CA PHE A 72 5.74 -6.15 5.37
C PHE A 72 6.42 -5.77 6.69
N LYS A 73 6.73 -6.78 7.50
CA LYS A 73 7.50 -6.66 8.74
C LYS A 73 8.82 -7.39 8.58
N HIS A 74 9.91 -6.77 9.03
CA HIS A 74 11.20 -7.43 9.08
C HIS A 74 12.03 -6.89 10.26
N PRO A 75 12.50 -7.74 11.19
CA PRO A 75 13.15 -7.29 12.43
C PRO A 75 14.47 -6.54 12.19
N ASN A 76 15.13 -6.80 11.06
CA ASN A 76 16.41 -6.18 10.71
C ASN A 76 16.24 -4.92 9.84
N MET A 77 15.03 -4.37 9.71
CA MET A 77 14.78 -3.13 8.98
C MET A 77 14.10 -2.10 9.87
N ILE A 78 14.76 -0.96 10.06
CA ILE A 78 14.16 0.23 10.66
C ILE A 78 13.47 1.02 9.56
N MET A 79 12.13 1.04 9.58
CA MET A 79 11.32 1.66 8.52
C MET A 79 11.16 3.17 8.74
N ASN A 80 11.10 3.93 7.63
CA ASN A 80 10.63 5.32 7.61
C ASN A 80 11.38 6.27 8.58
N THR A 81 12.72 6.28 8.57
CA THR A 81 13.52 7.10 9.49
C THR A 81 13.42 8.61 9.24
N SER A 82 12.90 9.04 8.08
CA SER A 82 12.54 10.45 7.83
C SER A 82 11.51 10.98 8.83
N GLN A 83 10.74 10.10 9.48
CA GLN A 83 9.81 10.47 10.57
C GLN A 83 10.50 11.17 11.75
N TYR A 84 11.80 10.93 11.96
CA TYR A 84 12.58 11.55 13.04
C TYR A 84 13.22 12.89 12.63
N THR A 85 13.06 13.29 11.37
CA THR A 85 13.64 14.52 10.81
C THR A 85 12.56 15.29 10.05
N CYS A 86 12.57 15.21 8.73
CA CYS A 86 11.57 15.79 7.86
C CYS A 86 11.36 14.94 6.61
N SER A 87 10.20 15.12 5.97
CA SER A 87 9.99 14.62 4.61
C SER A 87 10.98 15.29 3.67
N SER A 88 11.42 14.55 2.66
CA SER A 88 12.28 15.07 1.60
C SER A 88 11.50 15.62 0.40
N TRP A 89 10.17 15.69 0.49
CA TRP A 89 9.22 16.20 -0.50
C TRP A 89 7.97 16.74 0.18
#